data_AF-A0A0K8VHW9-F1
#
_entry.id   AF-A0A0K8VHW9-F1
#
_cell.length_a   1.000
_cell.length_b   1.000
_cell.length_c   1.000
_cell.angle_alpha   90.00
_cell.angle_beta   90.00
_cell.angle_gamma   90.00
#
_symmetry.space_group_name_H-M   'P 1'
#
loop_
_entity.id
_entity.type
_entity.pdbx_description
1 polymer ?
#
loop_
_entity_poly.entity_id
_entity_poly.type
_entity_poly.pdbx_seq_one_letter_code
_entity_poly.pdbx_strand_id
1 'polypeptide(L)'
;MEESAGDVHLSKFMPHVAQLLAERKMEPASPEKILAAFQILDPEQKTYITKEYMSKMMMEEGEPFTQEELDEMLAVAIDPITGNIPYEFYINQLMHEPANSIYELATRYWTLKPKEIKRGSKWAGSRISIR
;
A
#
# COMPACT_ATOMS: atom_id res chain seq x y z
N MET A 1 33.81 0.58 -0.24
CA MET A 1 32.56 -0.20 -0.34
C MET A 1 31.63 0.62 -1.20
N GLU A 2 31.35 0.14 -2.42
CA GLU A 2 30.37 0.78 -3.30
C GLU A 2 29.01 0.82 -2.61
N GLU A 3 28.47 2.02 -2.43
CA GLU A 3 27.05 2.20 -2.16
C GLU A 3 26.32 1.81 -3.46
N SER A 4 25.85 0.56 -3.53
CA SER A 4 24.89 0.15 -4.56
C SER A 4 23.64 1.02 -4.40
N ALA A 5 23.31 1.80 -5.44
CA ALA A 5 22.07 2.55 -5.48
C ALA A 5 20.87 1.59 -5.30
N GLY A 6 20.12 1.75 -4.20
CA GLY A 6 18.95 0.93 -3.87
C GLY A 6 18.95 0.30 -2.47
N ASP A 7 20.05 0.41 -1.71
CA ASP A 7 20.12 -0.14 -0.35
C ASP A 7 20.17 0.96 0.72
N VAL A 8 19.35 0.84 1.76
CA VAL A 8 19.37 1.73 2.93
C VAL A 8 19.56 0.94 4.21
N HIS A 9 20.34 1.49 5.13
CA HIS A 9 20.51 0.87 6.45
C HIS A 9 19.24 1.05 7.29
N LEU A 10 18.80 -0.01 7.98
CA LEU A 10 17.59 0.03 8.80
C LEU A 10 17.58 1.18 9.80
N SER A 11 18.72 1.47 10.43
CA SER A 11 18.81 2.56 11.40
C SER A 11 18.52 3.95 10.79
N LYS A 12 18.71 4.13 9.48
CA LYS A 12 18.37 5.35 8.75
C LYS A 12 16.93 5.33 8.25
N PHE A 13 16.46 4.19 7.73
CA PHE A 13 15.11 4.05 7.17
C PHE A 13 14.01 4.07 8.23
N MET A 14 14.19 3.29 9.31
CA MET A 14 13.14 3.04 10.31
C MET A 14 12.61 4.31 10.99
N PRO A 15 13.44 5.30 11.40
CA PRO A 15 12.92 6.53 11.99
C PRO A 15 11.97 7.29 11.06
N HIS A 16 12.27 7.34 9.76
CA HIS A 16 11.45 8.06 8.78
C HIS A 16 10.12 7.34 8.54
N VAL A 17 10.15 6.03 8.26
CA VAL A 17 8.93 5.27 8.00
C VAL A 17 8.05 5.18 9.24
N ALA A 18 8.63 4.97 10.43
CA ALA A 18 7.85 4.97 11.66
C ALA A 18 7.17 6.33 11.90
N GLN A 19 7.80 7.45 11.55
CA GLN A 19 7.16 8.76 11.63
C GLN A 19 6.01 8.89 10.63
N LEU A 20 6.21 8.53 9.36
CA LEU A 20 5.15 8.57 8.33
C LEU A 20 3.92 7.73 8.73
N LEU A 21 4.16 6.53 9.25
CA LEU A 21 3.11 5.63 9.73
C LEU A 21 2.43 6.17 11.00
N ALA A 22 3.18 6.73 11.95
CA ALA A 22 2.60 7.33 13.16
C ALA A 22 1.75 8.58 12.85
N GLU A 23 2.13 9.34 11.81
CA GLU A 23 1.37 10.47 11.29
C GLU A 23 0.21 10.05 10.36
N ARG A 24 -0.03 8.74 10.18
CA ARG A 24 -1.04 8.15 9.28
C ARG A 24 -0.97 8.66 7.83
N LYS A 25 0.21 9.07 7.36
CA LYS A 25 0.41 9.62 6.00
C LYS A 25 0.34 8.57 4.88
N MET A 26 0.49 7.30 5.23
CA MET A 26 0.41 6.17 4.30
C MET A 26 -0.87 5.36 4.49
N GLU A 27 -1.79 5.82 5.34
CA GLU A 27 -3.02 5.11 5.65
C GLU A 27 -3.86 4.90 4.38
N PRO A 28 -4.34 3.68 4.10
CA PRO A 28 -5.19 3.43 2.95
C PRO A 28 -6.45 4.29 2.99
N ALA A 29 -6.99 4.63 1.82
CA ALA A 29 -8.29 5.27 1.74
C ALA A 29 -9.37 4.35 2.34
N SER A 30 -10.38 4.94 2.97
CA SER A 30 -11.49 4.17 3.52
C SER A 30 -12.29 3.48 2.40
N PRO A 31 -12.97 2.35 2.70
CA PRO A 31 -13.78 1.64 1.71
C PRO A 31 -14.78 2.54 0.97
N GLU A 32 -15.38 3.50 1.68
CA GLU A 32 -16.37 4.43 1.13
C GLU A 32 -15.74 5.39 0.11
N LYS A 33 -14.50 5.84 0.35
CA LYS A 33 -13.77 6.70 -0.58
C LYS A 33 -13.38 5.92 -1.84
N ILE A 34 -12.94 4.67 -1.68
CA ILE A 34 -12.59 3.82 -2.83
C ILE A 34 -13.85 3.50 -3.65
N LEU A 35 -14.96 3.18 -2.99
CA LEU A 35 -16.25 2.95 -3.64
C LEU A 35 -16.71 4.19 -4.42
N ALA A 36 -16.62 5.38 -3.84
CA ALA A 36 -16.97 6.62 -4.52
C ALA A 36 -16.09 6.86 -5.77
N ALA A 37 -14.81 6.52 -5.72
CA ALA A 37 -13.93 6.61 -6.89
C ALA A 37 -14.38 5.67 -8.01
N PHE A 38 -14.74 4.41 -7.69
CA PHE A 38 -15.28 3.49 -8.69
C PHE A 38 -16.61 3.95 -9.29
N GLN A 39 -17.48 4.54 -8.48
CA GLN A 39 -18.76 5.10 -8.96
C GLN A 39 -18.55 6.27 -9.95
N ILE A 40 -17.45 7.03 -9.83
CA ILE A 40 -17.09 8.06 -10.82
C ILE A 40 -16.69 7.40 -12.15
N LEU A 41 -16.03 6.23 -12.10
CA LEU A 41 -15.62 5.46 -13.28
C LEU A 41 -16.80 4.68 -13.91
N ASP A 42 -17.89 4.48 -13.17
CA ASP A 42 -19.11 3.78 -13.62
C ASP A 42 -20.36 4.67 -13.53
N PRO A 43 -20.48 5.70 -14.39
CA PRO A 43 -21.64 6.61 -14.37
C PRO A 43 -22.96 5.91 -14.73
N GLU A 44 -22.89 4.75 -15.37
CA GLU A 44 -24.05 3.94 -15.77
C GLU A 44 -24.52 2.99 -14.66
N GLN A 45 -23.80 2.93 -13.52
CA GLN A 45 -24.11 2.07 -12.37
C GLN A 45 -24.22 0.58 -12.76
N LYS A 46 -23.31 0.12 -13.61
CA LYS A 46 -23.15 -1.29 -13.99
C LYS A 46 -22.67 -2.17 -12.83
N THR A 47 -22.11 -1.57 -11.79
CA THR A 47 -21.48 -2.21 -10.62
C THR A 47 -20.20 -2.98 -10.93
N TYR A 48 -19.61 -2.74 -12.10
CA TYR A 48 -18.33 -3.33 -12.50
C TYR A 48 -17.56 -2.41 -13.44
N ILE A 49 -16.24 -2.60 -13.49
CA ILE A 49 -15.35 -1.99 -14.47
C ILE A 49 -14.81 -3.07 -15.40
N THR A 50 -14.70 -2.81 -16.71
CA THR A 50 -14.08 -3.77 -17.61
C THR A 50 -12.57 -3.80 -17.40
N LYS A 51 -11.95 -4.96 -17.65
CA LYS A 51 -10.49 -5.11 -17.57
C LYS A 51 -9.78 -4.02 -18.38
N GLU A 52 -10.22 -3.79 -19.62
CA GLU A 52 -9.59 -2.86 -20.55
C GLU A 52 -9.64 -1.41 -20.03
N TYR A 53 -10.76 -1.01 -19.44
CA TYR A 53 -10.90 0.33 -18.90
C TYR A 53 -10.05 0.52 -17.65
N MET A 54 -10.04 -0.47 -16.74
CA MET A 54 -9.18 -0.42 -15.56
C MET A 54 -7.69 -0.38 -15.93
N SER A 55 -7.25 -1.23 -16.87
CA SER A 55 -5.87 -1.24 -17.36
C SER A 55 -5.46 0.11 -17.91
N LYS A 56 -6.33 0.73 -18.72
CA LYS A 56 -6.08 2.07 -19.25
C LYS A 56 -5.91 3.10 -18.12
N MET A 57 -6.85 3.13 -17.16
CA MET A 57 -6.81 4.07 -16.05
C MET A 57 -5.53 3.91 -15.20
N MET A 58 -5.12 2.68 -14.89
CA MET A 58 -3.94 2.43 -14.07
C MET A 58 -2.61 2.70 -14.80
N MET A 59 -2.59 2.63 -16.14
CA MET A 59 -1.36 2.84 -16.93
C MET A 59 -1.20 4.26 -17.48
N GLU A 60 -2.28 5.04 -17.58
CA GLU A 60 -2.26 6.37 -18.20
C GLU A 60 -2.48 7.52 -17.21
N GLU A 61 -3.17 7.29 -16.09
CA GLU A 61 -3.55 8.34 -15.15
C GLU A 61 -2.75 8.27 -13.84
N GLY A 62 -2.37 9.43 -13.30
CA GLY A 62 -1.66 9.52 -12.02
C GLY A 62 -0.22 8.99 -12.08
N GLU A 63 0.14 8.16 -11.10
CA GLU A 63 1.40 7.40 -11.11
C GLU A 63 1.14 6.06 -11.80
N PRO A 64 1.66 5.85 -13.03
CA PRO A 64 1.30 4.71 -13.84
C PRO A 64 1.89 3.42 -13.28
N PHE A 65 1.09 2.37 -13.29
CA PHE A 65 1.51 1.03 -12.91
C PHE A 65 2.45 0.47 -13.98
N THR A 66 3.42 -0.32 -13.54
CA THR A 66 4.14 -1.26 -14.41
C THR A 66 3.21 -2.37 -14.87
N GLN A 67 3.60 -3.10 -15.91
CA GLN A 67 2.81 -4.23 -16.41
C GLN A 67 2.70 -5.32 -15.34
N GLU A 68 3.77 -5.56 -14.59
CA GLU A 68 3.82 -6.53 -13.50
C GLU A 68 2.84 -6.16 -12.38
N GLU A 69 2.83 -4.91 -11.92
CA GLU A 69 1.89 -4.43 -10.89
C GLU A 69 0.43 -4.53 -11.36
N LEU A 70 0.17 -4.20 -12.64
CA LEU A 70 -1.16 -4.33 -13.22
C LEU A 70 -1.61 -5.80 -13.26
N ASP A 71 -0.74 -6.71 -13.67
CA ASP A 71 -1.06 -8.14 -13.76
C ASP A 71 -1.35 -8.73 -12.37
N GLU A 72 -0.55 -8.37 -11.36
CA GLU A 72 -0.78 -8.76 -9.96
C GLU A 72 -2.11 -8.23 -9.43
N MET A 73 -2.44 -6.97 -9.72
CA MET A 73 -3.71 -6.36 -9.33
C MET A 73 -4.90 -7.08 -9.98
N LEU A 74 -4.84 -7.31 -11.29
CA LEU A 74 -5.92 -7.93 -12.06
C LEU A 74 -6.15 -9.40 -11.68
N ALA A 75 -5.10 -10.12 -11.25
CA ALA A 75 -5.22 -11.49 -10.76
C ALA A 75 -6.14 -11.61 -9.52
N VAL A 76 -6.26 -10.54 -8.72
CA VAL A 76 -7.15 -10.46 -7.56
C VAL A 76 -8.50 -9.82 -7.90
N ALA A 77 -8.49 -8.85 -8.81
CA ALA A 77 -9.66 -8.00 -9.08
C ALA A 77 -10.68 -8.61 -10.07
N ILE A 78 -10.23 -9.43 -11.02
CA ILE A 78 -11.09 -9.96 -12.09
C ILE A 78 -11.94 -11.13 -11.59
N ASP A 79 -13.25 -11.07 -11.88
CA ASP A 79 -14.11 -12.24 -11.81
C ASP A 79 -13.85 -13.17 -13.01
N PRO A 80 -13.43 -14.43 -12.80
CA PRO A 80 -13.08 -15.35 -13.87
C PRO A 80 -14.25 -15.73 -14.77
N ILE A 81 -15.50 -15.53 -14.34
CA ILE A 81 -16.70 -15.85 -15.12
C ILE A 81 -17.04 -14.73 -16.09
N THR A 82 -17.06 -13.49 -15.60
CA THR A 82 -17.47 -12.32 -16.41
C THR A 82 -16.30 -11.63 -17.11
N GLY A 83 -15.08 -11.81 -16.63
CA GLY A 83 -13.89 -11.08 -17.11
C GLY A 83 -13.86 -9.61 -16.68
N ASN A 84 -14.80 -9.18 -15.83
CA ASN A 84 -14.92 -7.82 -15.33
C ASN A 84 -14.42 -7.72 -13.88
N ILE A 85 -14.30 -6.49 -13.39
CA ILE A 85 -13.91 -6.16 -12.02
C ILE A 85 -15.16 -5.70 -11.26
N PRO A 86 -15.84 -6.60 -10.52
CA PRO A 86 -16.91 -6.21 -9.61
C PRO A 86 -16.30 -5.46 -8.42
N TYR A 87 -16.37 -4.13 -8.44
CA TYR A 87 -15.56 -3.29 -7.55
C TYR A 87 -15.93 -3.42 -6.07
N GLU A 88 -17.18 -3.73 -5.71
CA GLU A 88 -17.53 -3.97 -4.30
C GLU A 88 -16.84 -5.24 -3.75
N PHE A 89 -16.79 -6.30 -4.56
CA PHE A 89 -16.08 -7.52 -4.19
C PHE A 89 -14.57 -7.26 -4.09
N TYR A 90 -14.02 -6.53 -5.06
CA TYR A 90 -12.60 -6.19 -5.06
C TYR A 90 -12.20 -5.33 -3.86
N ILE A 91 -12.99 -4.32 -3.49
CA ILE A 91 -12.76 -3.51 -2.28
C ILE A 91 -12.71 -4.40 -1.03
N ASN A 92 -13.62 -5.36 -0.91
CA ASN A 92 -13.60 -6.29 0.24
C ASN A 92 -12.31 -7.12 0.31
N GLN A 93 -11.68 -7.46 -0.82
CA GLN A 93 -10.37 -8.13 -0.83
C GLN A 93 -9.23 -7.21 -0.37
N LEU A 94 -9.32 -5.90 -0.65
CA LEU A 94 -8.32 -4.93 -0.22
C LEU A 94 -8.36 -4.66 1.29
N MET A 95 -9.50 -4.85 1.95
CA MET A 95 -9.72 -4.46 3.35
C MET A 95 -9.24 -5.48 4.39
N HIS A 96 -8.21 -6.27 4.07
CA HIS A 96 -7.64 -7.19 5.04
C HIS A 96 -6.85 -6.43 6.14
N GLU A 97 -7.50 -6.12 7.26
CA GLU A 97 -6.81 -5.58 8.44
C GLU A 97 -6.09 -6.71 9.21
N PRO A 98 -4.74 -6.73 9.24
CA PRO A 98 -4.04 -7.67 10.09
C PRO A 98 -4.27 -7.32 11.57
N ALA A 99 -4.37 -8.33 12.43
CA ALA A 99 -4.58 -8.18 13.88
C ALA A 99 -3.56 -7.25 14.59
N ASN A 100 -2.42 -6.97 13.96
CA ASN A 100 -1.44 -5.98 14.40
C ASN A 100 -1.25 -4.92 13.31
N SER A 101 -2.06 -3.86 13.35
CA SER A 101 -1.91 -2.72 12.44
C SER A 101 -0.53 -2.08 12.56
N ILE A 102 0.18 -1.95 11.44
CA ILE A 102 1.50 -1.31 11.38
C ILE A 102 1.45 0.16 11.85
N TYR A 103 0.29 0.81 11.72
CA TYR A 103 0.05 2.17 12.18
C TYR A 103 0.01 2.26 13.71
N GLU A 104 -0.61 1.27 14.37
CA GLU A 104 -0.62 1.18 15.83
C GLU A 104 0.78 0.86 16.38
N LEU A 105 1.52 -0.03 15.70
CA LEU A 105 2.91 -0.32 16.04
C LEU A 105 3.81 0.92 15.92
N ALA A 106 3.65 1.69 14.85
CA ALA A 106 4.39 2.92 14.62
C ALA A 106 4.06 3.99 15.68
N THR A 107 2.77 4.17 15.99
CA THR A 107 2.30 5.04 17.08
C THR A 107 2.96 4.67 18.41
N ARG A 108 2.98 3.37 18.74
CA ARG A 108 3.62 2.87 19.96
C ARG A 108 5.13 3.10 19.97
N TYR A 109 5.81 2.87 18.85
CA TYR A 109 7.25 3.14 18.73
C TYR A 109 7.58 4.63 18.94
N TRP A 110 6.77 5.53 18.37
CA TRP A 110 6.98 6.97 18.47
C TRP A 110 6.68 7.51 19.88
N THR A 111 5.57 7.08 20.48
CA THR A 111 5.13 7.52 21.82
C THR A 111 6.05 7.05 22.94
N LEU A 112 6.73 5.90 22.80
CA LEU A 112 7.64 5.35 23.81
C LEU A 112 9.07 5.92 23.77
N LYS A 113 9.42 6.78 22.79
CA LYS A 113 10.69 7.52 22.78
C LYS A 113 10.60 8.78 23.65
N PRO A 114 10.67 8.61 24.97
CA PRO A 114 11.79 9.24 25.68
C PRO A 114 12.40 8.42 26.86
N LYS A 115 12.44 7.07 26.86
CA LYS A 115 13.10 6.32 27.96
C LYS A 115 14.04 5.13 27.64
N GLU A 116 14.10 4.57 26.43
CA GLU A 116 14.82 3.28 26.23
C GLU A 116 16.06 3.29 25.31
N ILE A 117 16.43 4.42 24.71
CA ILE A 117 17.68 4.52 23.94
C ILE A 117 18.89 4.70 24.88
N LYS A 118 19.08 3.78 25.81
CA LYS A 118 20.34 3.59 26.55
C LYS A 118 20.77 2.12 26.64
N ARG A 119 20.07 1.16 26.03
CA ARG A 119 20.51 -0.25 26.01
C ARG A 119 20.56 -0.82 24.58
N GLY A 120 21.76 -0.81 24.02
CA GLY A 120 22.25 -1.85 23.11
C GLY A 120 21.67 -1.87 21.69
N SER A 121 22.40 -1.25 20.77
CA SER A 121 22.21 -1.33 19.31
C SER A 121 22.24 -2.77 18.78
N LYS A 122 21.08 -3.42 18.68
CA LYS A 122 20.92 -4.74 18.02
C LYS A 122 20.74 -4.66 16.50
N TRP A 123 20.65 -3.46 15.91
CA TRP A 123 20.27 -3.25 14.51
C TRP A 123 21.40 -2.63 13.65
N ALA A 124 22.65 -2.71 14.10
CA ALA A 124 23.78 -2.02 13.47
C ALA A 124 24.27 -2.66 12.16
N GLY A 125 23.70 -3.79 11.73
CA GLY A 125 24.13 -4.49 10.51
C GLY A 125 23.01 -4.91 9.56
N SER A 126 21.77 -4.49 9.79
CA SER A 126 20.62 -4.91 9.00
C SER A 126 20.35 -3.91 7.88
N ARG A 127 20.33 -4.40 6.64
CA ARG A 127 20.06 -3.63 5.42
C ARG A 127 18.69 -4.02 4.85
N ILE A 128 17.96 -3.05 4.33
CA ILE A 128 16.74 -3.28 3.53
C ILE A 128 17.01 -2.80 2.11
N SER A 129 16.56 -3.60 1.14
CA SER A 129 16.44 -3.19 -0.26
C SER A 129 15.11 -2.47 -0.44
N ILE A 130 15.13 -1.32 -1.11
CA ILE A 130 13.93 -0.49 -1.38
C ILE A 130 13.61 -0.42 -2.88
N ARG A 131 13.99 -1.45 -3.64
CA ARG A 131 13.53 -1.65 -5.01
C ARG A 131 12.19 -2.35 -5.03
#